data_AF-D0LXG4-F1
#
_entry.id   AF-D0LXG4-F1
#
_cell.length_a   1.000
_cell.length_b   1.000
_cell.length_c   1.000
_cell.angle_alpha   90.00
_cell.angle_beta   90.00
_cell.angle_gamma   90.00
#
_symmetry.space_group_name_H-M   'P 1'
#
loop_
_entity.id
_entity.type
_entity.pdbx_description
1 polymer ?
#
loop_
_entity_poly.entity_id
_entity_poly.type
_entity_poly.pdbx_seq_one_letter_code
_entity_poly.pdbx_strand_id
1 'polypeptide(L)'
;MADEPKKAPKIQLQMDDETGRGNYANLVIINHTDSEFLLDFAFLTPGSPRAKVCSRIISSPRHTKRLLRALQKNIERFEERFGPIELGSDDDLIVH
;
A
#
# COMPACT_ATOMS: atom_id res chain seq x y z
N MET A 1 20.03 34.14 -13.14
CA MET A 1 19.20 33.99 -11.93
C MET A 1 18.98 32.50 -11.75
N ALA A 2 19.43 31.92 -10.64
CA ALA A 2 19.33 30.48 -10.40
C ALA A 2 17.88 30.11 -10.05
N ASP A 3 17.34 29.12 -10.73
CA ASP A 3 16.02 28.55 -10.47
C ASP A 3 16.10 27.75 -9.15
N GLU A 4 15.58 28.33 -8.06
CA GLU A 4 15.50 27.63 -6.78
C GLU A 4 14.51 26.46 -6.89
N PRO A 5 14.86 25.25 -6.39
CA PRO A 5 13.95 24.12 -6.45
C PRO A 5 12.71 24.41 -5.61
N LYS A 6 11.56 24.63 -6.28
CA LYS A 6 10.26 24.79 -5.63
C LYS A 6 10.00 23.63 -4.68
N LYS A 7 10.07 23.91 -3.37
CA LYS A 7 9.69 22.95 -2.32
C LYS A 7 8.26 22.49 -2.60
N ALA A 8 8.08 21.18 -2.78
CA ALA A 8 6.75 20.60 -2.94
C ALA A 8 5.86 21.02 -1.76
N PRO A 9 4.60 21.39 -2.01
CA PRO A 9 3.69 21.81 -0.95
C PRO A 9 3.57 20.70 0.11
N LYS A 10 3.75 21.05 1.37
CA LYS A 10 3.52 20.14 2.50
C LYS A 10 2.02 19.90 2.58
N ILE A 11 1.59 18.69 2.25
CA ILE A 11 0.20 18.27 2.38
C ILE A 11 -0.08 18.10 3.88
N GLN A 12 -1.06 18.84 4.41
CA GLN A 12 -1.62 18.59 5.74
C GLN A 12 -2.66 17.49 5.62
N LEU A 13 -2.44 16.38 6.32
CA LEU A 13 -3.38 15.27 6.38
C LEU A 13 -4.41 15.56 7.47
N GLN A 14 -5.70 15.49 7.12
CA GLN A 14 -6.79 15.43 8.08
C GLN A 14 -7.22 13.97 8.20
N MET A 15 -7.45 13.52 9.42
CA MET A 15 -7.76 12.13 9.73
C MET A 15 -8.70 12.11 10.92
N ASP A 16 -9.81 11.39 10.79
CA ASP A 16 -10.70 11.12 11.92
C ASP A 16 -10.12 10.03 12.84
N ASP A 17 -10.67 9.94 14.06
CA ASP A 17 -10.18 9.01 15.08
C ASP A 17 -10.30 7.53 14.67
N GLU A 18 -11.29 7.19 13.83
CA GLU A 18 -11.50 5.82 13.38
C GLU A 18 -10.42 5.42 12.38
N THR A 19 -10.20 6.23 11.34
CA THR A 19 -9.15 6.06 10.35
C THR A 19 -7.76 6.07 11.01
N GLY A 20 -7.56 6.92 12.03
CA GLY A 20 -6.30 7.04 12.77
C GLY A 20 -5.90 5.81 13.58
N ARG A 21 -6.85 4.93 13.93
CA ARG A 21 -6.53 3.65 14.59
C ARG A 21 -5.93 2.64 13.62
N GLY A 22 -6.22 2.78 12.33
CA GLY A 22 -5.80 1.86 11.28
C GLY A 22 -6.58 0.54 11.31
N ASN A 23 -6.51 -0.19 10.19
CA ASN A 23 -7.05 -1.52 10.05
C ASN A 23 -5.91 -2.51 9.76
N TYR A 24 -5.88 -3.63 10.47
CA TYR A 24 -4.94 -4.71 10.16
C TYR A 24 -5.42 -5.52 8.96
N ALA A 25 -4.50 -5.81 8.04
CA ALA A 25 -4.71 -6.68 6.89
C ALA A 25 -3.42 -7.49 6.65
N ASN A 26 -3.59 -8.75 6.26
CA ASN A 26 -2.50 -9.67 5.94
C ASN A 26 -2.61 -10.22 4.51
N LEU A 27 -3.56 -9.70 3.72
CA LEU A 27 -3.76 -10.04 2.32
C LEU A 27 -4.12 -8.76 1.57
N VAL A 28 -3.63 -8.63 0.33
CA VAL A 28 -4.06 -7.60 -0.61
C VAL A 28 -4.48 -8.26 -1.92
N ILE A 29 -5.67 -7.93 -2.40
CA ILE A 29 -6.19 -8.39 -3.69
C ILE A 29 -6.20 -7.18 -4.62
N ILE A 30 -5.61 -7.30 -5.80
CA ILE A 30 -5.40 -6.19 -6.73
C ILE A 30 -6.11 -6.46 -8.04
N ASN A 31 -7.20 -5.73 -8.27
CA ASN A 31 -7.94 -5.75 -9.53
C ASN A 31 -7.74 -4.43 -10.27
N HIS A 32 -7.85 -4.41 -11.59
CA HIS A 32 -7.78 -3.17 -12.34
C HIS A 32 -8.56 -3.18 -13.66
N THR A 33 -8.86 -1.97 -14.13
CA THR A 33 -9.26 -1.65 -15.50
C THR A 33 -8.27 -0.63 -16.06
N ASP A 34 -8.45 -0.20 -17.30
CA ASP A 34 -7.63 0.87 -17.89
C ASP A 34 -7.74 2.20 -17.13
N SER A 35 -8.84 2.40 -16.39
CA SER A 35 -9.12 3.66 -15.68
C SER A 35 -8.74 3.63 -14.21
N GLU A 36 -8.83 2.47 -13.55
CA GLU A 36 -8.76 2.37 -12.09
C GLU A 36 -8.11 1.07 -11.62
N PHE A 37 -7.41 1.15 -10.49
CA PHE A 37 -6.96 0.03 -9.67
C PHE A 37 -7.80 -0.03 -8.41
N LEU A 38 -8.21 -1.24 -8.03
CA LEU A 38 -8.85 -1.57 -6.77
C LEU A 38 -7.84 -2.36 -5.92
N LEU A 39 -7.51 -1.82 -4.74
CA LEU A 39 -6.64 -2.43 -3.75
C LEU A 39 -7.50 -2.84 -2.55
N ASP A 40 -7.84 -4.12 -2.48
CA ASP A 40 -8.62 -4.68 -1.39
C ASP A 40 -7.72 -5.27 -0.32
N PHE A 41 -7.55 -4.54 0.77
CA PHE A 41 -6.84 -5.00 1.94
C PHE A 41 -7.78 -5.84 2.78
N ALA A 42 -7.44 -7.12 2.96
CA ALA A 42 -8.27 -8.10 3.63
C ALA A 42 -7.52 -8.79 4.77
N PHE A 43 -8.30 -9.30 5.72
CA PHE A 43 -7.83 -10.19 6.76
C PHE A 43 -8.28 -11.62 6.48
N LEU A 44 -7.32 -12.52 6.32
CA LEU A 44 -7.53 -13.95 6.18
C LEU A 44 -7.10 -14.66 7.47
N THR A 45 -8.07 -15.29 8.13
CA THR A 45 -7.80 -16.10 9.32
C THR A 45 -7.18 -17.45 8.93
N PRO A 46 -6.08 -17.90 9.58
CA PRO A 46 -5.53 -19.23 9.35
C PRO A 46 -6.59 -20.34 9.48
N GLY A 47 -6.63 -21.24 8.51
CA GLY A 47 -7.60 -22.35 8.47
C GLY A 47 -9.01 -21.98 7.98
N SER A 48 -9.28 -20.70 7.69
CA SER A 48 -10.53 -20.27 7.03
C SER A 48 -10.29 -20.03 5.55
N PRO A 49 -11.17 -20.49 4.64
CA PRO A 49 -11.10 -20.15 3.22
C PRO A 49 -11.71 -18.77 2.91
N ARG A 50 -12.19 -18.04 3.92
CA ARG A 50 -12.86 -16.74 3.74
C ARG A 50 -12.00 -15.61 4.31
N ALA A 51 -11.68 -14.65 3.45
CA ALA A 51 -11.10 -13.37 3.84
C ALA A 51 -12.21 -12.32 4.08
N LYS A 52 -11.98 -11.40 5.00
CA LYS A 52 -12.83 -10.22 5.23
C LYS A 52 -12.12 -8.98 4.72
N VAL A 53 -12.74 -8.21 3.83
CA VAL A 53 -12.19 -6.92 3.38
C VAL A 53 -12.25 -5.92 4.55
N CYS A 54 -11.09 -5.36 4.88
CA CYS A 54 -10.90 -4.36 5.92
C CYS A 54 -10.95 -2.94 5.34
N SER A 55 -10.38 -2.75 4.15
CA SER A 55 -10.41 -1.47 3.43
C SER A 55 -10.28 -1.70 1.93
N ARG A 56 -10.94 -0.86 1.13
CA ARG A 56 -10.81 -0.79 -0.32
C ARG A 56 -10.31 0.59 -0.71
N ILE A 57 -9.19 0.63 -1.43
CA ILE A 57 -8.69 1.86 -2.04
C ILE A 57 -8.87 1.77 -3.55
N ILE A 58 -9.51 2.78 -4.14
CA ILE A 58 -9.64 2.92 -5.59
C ILE A 58 -8.67 4.03 -6.03
N SER A 59 -7.84 3.76 -7.02
CA SER A 59 -6.81 4.70 -7.46
C SER A 59 -6.52 4.60 -8.95
N SER A 60 -6.31 5.74 -9.60
CA SER A 60 -5.94 5.74 -11.02
C SER A 60 -4.57 5.09 -11.24
N PRO A 61 -4.31 4.49 -12.43
CA PRO A 61 -3.03 3.84 -12.75
C PRO A 61 -1.80 4.70 -12.47
N ARG A 62 -1.92 6.02 -12.71
CA ARG A 62 -0.82 6.98 -12.46
C ARG A 62 -0.52 7.11 -10.97
N HIS A 63 -1.53 7.13 -10.11
CA HIS A 63 -1.36 7.23 -8.67
C HIS A 63 -0.87 5.90 -8.08
N THR A 64 -1.40 4.77 -8.53
CA THR A 64 -0.92 3.43 -8.14
C THR A 64 0.56 3.25 -8.49
N LYS A 65 1.00 3.68 -9.68
CA LYS A 65 2.42 3.62 -10.07
C LYS A 65 3.31 4.52 -9.20
N ARG A 66 2.81 5.66 -8.73
CA ARG A 66 3.52 6.52 -7.76
C ARG A 66 3.61 5.85 -6.40
N LEU A 67 2.53 5.22 -5.95
CA LEU A 67 2.50 4.45 -4.70
C LEU A 67 3.54 3.33 -4.72
N LEU A 68 3.58 2.50 -5.77
CA LEU A 68 4.56 1.42 -5.91
C LEU A 68 6.00 1.93 -5.76
N ARG A 69 6.38 2.98 -6.50
CA ARG A 69 7.73 3.55 -6.43
C ARG A 69 8.07 4.09 -5.04
N ALA A 70 7.11 4.76 -4.41
CA ALA A 70 7.30 5.25 -3.05
C ALA A 70 7.44 4.10 -2.05
N LEU A 71 6.62 3.05 -2.19
CA LEU A 71 6.63 1.88 -1.32
C LEU A 71 7.96 1.13 -1.43
N GLN A 72 8.42 0.80 -2.65
CA GLN A 72 9.72 0.16 -2.91
C GLN A 72 10.85 0.91 -2.21
N LYS A 73 10.94 2.23 -2.44
CA LYS A 73 11.98 3.06 -1.81
C LYS A 73 11.93 3.06 -0.28
N ASN A 74 10.74 3.00 0.30
CA ASN A 74 10.59 2.97 1.76
C ASN A 74 10.91 1.59 2.34
N ILE A 75 10.60 0.50 1.62
CA ILE A 75 11.00 -0.86 1.99
C ILE A 75 12.53 -0.97 1.95
N GLU A 76 13.18 -0.55 0.87
CA GLU A 76 14.64 -0.56 0.75
C GLU A 76 15.31 0.14 1.96
N ARG A 77 14.83 1.35 2.30
CA ARG A 77 15.33 2.11 3.46
C ARG A 77 15.05 1.44 4.80
N PHE A 78 13.93 0.73 4.91
CA PHE A 78 13.61 -0.04 6.10
C PHE A 78 14.59 -1.19 6.24
N GLU A 79 14.83 -1.94 5.18
CA GLU A 79 15.74 -3.09 5.16
C GLU A 79 17.20 -2.68 5.42
N GLU A 80 17.65 -1.56 4.85
CA GLU A 80 18.98 -0.97 5.15
C GLU A 80 19.18 -0.73 6.66
N ARG A 81 18.10 -0.43 7.39
CA ARG A 81 18.14 -0.08 8.81
C ARG A 81 17.88 -1.27 9.74
N PHE A 82 16.98 -2.16 9.35
CA PHE A 82 16.44 -3.21 10.23
C PHE A 82 16.80 -4.63 9.77
N GLY A 83 17.43 -4.78 8.60
CA GLY A 83 17.72 -6.07 7.97
C GLY A 83 16.66 -6.46 6.92
N PRO A 84 16.97 -7.46 6.08
CA PRO A 84 16.10 -7.89 5.00
C PRO A 84 14.75 -8.44 5.52
N ILE A 85 13.70 -8.20 4.74
CA ILE A 85 12.38 -8.81 4.95
C ILE A 85 12.41 -10.17 4.25
N GLU A 86 12.43 -11.24 5.05
CA GLU A 86 12.34 -12.61 4.53
C GLU A 86 10.90 -12.89 4.07
N LEU A 87 10.71 -13.06 2.77
CA LEU A 87 9.44 -13.52 2.22
C LEU A 87 9.33 -15.03 2.43
N GLY A 88 8.23 -15.47 3.04
CA GLY A 88 7.96 -16.90 3.19
C GLY A 88 7.67 -17.54 1.82
N SER A 89 7.82 -18.86 1.71
CA SER A 89 7.47 -19.60 0.47
C SER A 89 6.00 -19.48 0.03
N ASP A 90 5.13 -18.94 0.90
CA ASP A 90 3.70 -18.76 0.67
C ASP A 90 3.30 -17.31 0.29
N ASP A 91 4.25 -16.37 0.12
CA ASP A 91 3.96 -14.94 -0.10
C ASP A 91 3.56 -14.56 -1.54
N ASP A 92 3.49 -15.52 -2.47
CA ASP A 92 3.02 -15.29 -3.85
C ASP A 92 1.48 -15.11 -3.97
N LEU A 93 0.77 -14.93 -2.84
CA LEU A 93 -0.68 -14.76 -2.76
C LEU A 93 -1.18 -13.38 -3.24
N ILE A 94 -0.56 -12.79 -4.27
CA ILE A 94 -1.26 -11.79 -5.09
C ILE A 94 -2.26 -12.54 -5.94
N VAL A 95 -3.45 -12.77 -5.39
CA VAL A 95 -4.56 -13.32 -6.16
C VAL A 95 -5.03 -12.22 -7.11
N HIS A 96 -4.77 -12.43 -8.41
CA HIS A 96 -5.28 -11.60 -9.51
C HIS A 96 -6.81 -11.58 -9.54
#